data_AF-A0AAJ4A4W8-F1
#
_entry.id   AF-A0AAJ4A4W8-F1
#
_cell.length_a   1.000
_cell.length_b   1.000
_cell.length_c   1.000
_cell.angle_alpha   90.00
_cell.angle_beta   90.00
_cell.angle_gamma   90.00
#
_symmetry.space_group_name_H-M   'P 1'
#
loop_
_entity.id
_entity.type
_entity.pdbx_description
1 polymer ?
#
loop_
_entity_poly.entity_id
_entity_poly.type
_entity_poly.pdbx_seq_one_letter_code
_entity_poly.pdbx_strand_id
1 'polypeptide(L)' 'MLTFTAEIINCIHKYYNINKEDAQEIVNDEWDYIEEEFVKEQSSAKEIAKNLISLYMVA' A
#
# COMPACT_ATOMS: atom_id res chain seq x y z
N MET A 1 4.10 -13.38 -1.55
CA MET A 1 4.45 -11.97 -1.81
C MET A 1 3.38 -11.26 -2.65
N LEU A 2 3.03 -11.77 -3.85
CA LEU A 2 1.96 -11.19 -4.70
C LEU A 2 0.57 -11.05 -4.04
N THR A 3 0.25 -11.90 -3.06
CA THR A 3 -1.04 -11.83 -2.36
C THR A 3 -1.13 -10.60 -1.45
N PHE A 4 -0.02 -10.22 -0.81
CA PHE A 4 0.02 -9.12 0.16
C PHE A 4 -0.09 -7.77 -0.54
N THR A 5 0.64 -7.57 -1.64
CA THR A 5 0.51 -6.38 -2.49
C THR A 5 -0.88 -6.26 -3.08
N ALA A 6 -1.47 -7.37 -3.54
CA ALA A 6 -2.84 -7.35 -4.03
C ALA A 6 -3.86 -6.94 -2.94
N GLU A 7 -3.64 -7.31 -1.68
CA GLU A 7 -4.46 -6.85 -0.55
C GLU A 7 -4.30 -5.35 -0.29
N ILE A 8 -3.08 -4.82 -0.38
CA ILE A 8 -2.81 -3.37 -0.25
C ILE A 8 -3.49 -2.60 -1.37
N ILE A 9 -3.29 -3.00 -2.63
CA ILE A 9 -3.89 -2.37 -3.82
C ILE A 9 -5.42 -2.38 -3.70
N ASN A 10 -6.02 -3.52 -3.30
CA ASN A 10 -7.46 -3.60 -3.11
C ASN A 10 -7.95 -2.72 -1.94
N CYS A 11 -7.17 -2.58 -0.87
CA CYS A 11 -7.49 -1.66 0.23
C CYS A 11 -7.45 -0.21 -0.24
N ILE A 12 -6.40 0.20 -0.94
CA ILE A 12 -6.25 1.54 -1.50
C ILE A 12 -7.45 1.86 -2.41
N HIS A 13 -7.74 0.97 -3.36
CA HIS A 13 -8.84 1.13 -4.28
C HIS A 13 -10.20 1.26 -3.58
N LYS A 14 -10.48 0.37 -2.62
CA LYS A 14 -11.77 0.31 -1.93
C LYS A 14 -12.01 1.46 -0.97
N TYR A 15 -10.99 1.90 -0.23
CA TYR A 15 -11.16 2.87 0.86
C TYR A 15 -10.82 4.31 0.45
N TYR A 16 -9.96 4.50 -0.54
CA TYR A 16 -9.49 5.81 -0.95
C TYR A 16 -9.95 6.19 -2.36
N ASN A 17 -10.72 5.33 -3.03
CA ASN A 17 -11.27 5.55 -4.37
C ASN A 17 -10.22 5.90 -5.43
N ILE A 18 -8.98 5.46 -5.22
CA ILE A 18 -7.88 5.53 -6.19
C ILE A 18 -8.07 4.37 -7.16
N ASN A 19 -7.81 4.58 -8.45
CA ASN A 19 -7.96 3.51 -9.43
C ASN A 19 -6.92 2.39 -9.15
N LYS A 20 -7.09 1.19 -9.71
CA LYS A 20 -6.16 0.09 -9.43
C LYS A 20 -4.77 0.28 -10.03
N GLU A 21 -4.67 1.03 -11.13
CA GLU A 21 -3.41 1.29 -11.83
C GLU A 21 -2.54 2.25 -11.01
N ASP A 22 -3.07 3.40 -10.60
CA ASP A 22 -2.46 4.35 -9.68
C ASP A 22 -2.12 3.69 -8.34
N ALA A 23 -3.03 2.87 -7.79
CA ALA A 23 -2.75 2.14 -6.55
C ALA A 23 -1.60 1.13 -6.71
N GLN A 24 -1.43 0.56 -7.91
CA GLN A 24 -0.32 -0.32 -8.22
C GLN A 24 0.98 0.47 -8.41
N GLU A 25 0.93 1.66 -9.01
CA GLU A 25 2.07 2.58 -9.08
C GLU A 25 2.53 2.99 -7.68
N ILE A 26 1.63 3.42 -6.80
CA ILE A 26 1.94 3.76 -5.40
C ILE A 26 2.64 2.61 -4.67
N VAL A 27 2.14 1.37 -4.86
CA VAL A 27 2.74 0.18 -4.23
C VAL A 27 4.11 -0.15 -4.82
N ASN A 28 4.32 0.09 -6.11
CA ASN A 28 5.61 -0.15 -6.75
C ASN A 28 6.64 0.93 -6.36
N ASP A 29 6.23 2.19 -6.31
CA ASP A 29 7.07 3.32 -5.93
C ASP A 29 7.56 3.19 -4.48
N GLU A 30 6.68 2.70 -3.60
CA GLU A 30 6.96 2.55 -2.16
C GLU A 30 7.27 1.09 -1.77
N TRP A 31 7.73 0.27 -2.73
CA TRP A 31 7.97 -1.16 -2.48
C TRP A 31 8.98 -1.40 -1.35
N ASP A 32 10.03 -0.58 -1.27
CA ASP A 32 11.06 -0.69 -0.23
C ASP A 32 10.46 -0.53 1.19
N TYR A 33 9.54 0.43 1.37
CA TYR A 33 8.83 0.64 2.63
C TYR A 33 7.90 -0.54 2.96
N ILE A 34 7.15 -1.02 1.96
CA ILE A 34 6.21 -2.13 2.12
C ILE A 34 6.95 -3.43 2.48
N GLU A 35 8.08 -3.69 1.83
CA GLU A 35 8.92 -4.85 2.11
C GLU A 35 9.49 -4.79 3.52
N GLU A 36 9.98 -3.64 3.97
CA GLU A 36 10.51 -3.47 5.33
C GLU A 36 9.43 -3.72 6.40
N GLU A 37 8.24 -3.15 6.23
CA GLU A 37 7.12 -3.34 7.16
C GLU A 37 6.59 -4.78 7.16
N PHE A 38 6.59 -5.43 6.00
CA PHE A 38 6.21 -6.84 5.85
C PHE A 38 7.23 -7.78 6.51
N VAL A 39 8.53 -7.56 6.28
CA VAL A 39 9.61 -8.36 6.87
C VAL A 39 9.66 -8.22 8.39
N LYS A 40 9.31 -7.04 8.91
CA LYS A 40 9.22 -6.81 10.36
C LYS A 40 7.96 -7.42 10.98
N GLU A 41 7.01 -7.90 10.19
CA GLU A 41 5.68 -8.37 10.63
C GLU A 41 4.94 -7.36 11.53
N GLN A 42 5.24 -6.06 11.37
CA GLN A 42 4.77 -5.01 12.27
C GLN A 42 3.40 -4.45 11.87
N SER A 43 3.03 -4.59 10.60
CA SER A 43 1.89 -3.88 10.02
C SER A 43 1.03 -4.79 9.13
N SER A 44 -0.28 -4.68 9.27
CA SER A 44 -1.24 -5.33 8.37
C SER A 44 -1.31 -4.60 7.02
N ALA A 45 -1.76 -5.29 5.95
CA ALA A 45 -1.97 -4.69 4.63
C ALA A 45 -2.84 -3.41 4.67
N LYS A 46 -3.79 -3.35 5.62
CA LYS A 46 -4.64 -2.18 5.83
C LYS A 46 -3.90 -1.00 6.45
N GLU A 47 -3.00 -1.25 7.40
CA GLU A 47 -2.17 -0.20 8.01
C GLU A 47 -1.16 0.34 7.02
N ILE A 48 -0.51 -0.54 6.26
CA ILE A 48 0.40 -0.15 5.19
C ILE A 48 -0.34 0.70 4.14
N ALA A 49 -1.51 0.25 3.66
CA ALA A 49 -2.33 1.04 2.73
C ALA A 49 -2.67 2.44 3.28
N LYS A 50 -2.98 2.55 4.58
CA LYS A 50 -3.26 3.85 5.21
C LYS A 50 -2.02 4.72 5.27
N ASN A 51 -0.86 4.16 5.61
CA ASN A 51 0.40 4.89 5.70
C ASN A 51 0.85 5.38 4.32
N LEU A 52 0.77 4.52 3.30
CA LEU A 52 1.08 4.87 1.91
C LEU A 52 0.26 6.07 1.43
N ILE A 53 -1.06 6.06 1.64
CA ILE A 53 -1.90 7.20 1.25
C ILE A 53 -1.64 8.44 2.10
N SER A 54 -1.28 8.27 3.37
CA SER A 54 -0.92 9.39 4.23
C SER A 54 0.39 10.06 3.79
N LEU A 55 1.34 9.29 3.24
CA LEU A 55 2.55 9.82 2.62
C LEU A 55 2.24 10.59 1.32
N TYR A 56 1.34 10.05 0.47
CA TYR A 56 0.95 10.68 -0.79
C TYR A 56 0.04 11.92 -0.64
N MET A 57 -0.82 11.99 0.39
CA MET A 57 -1.79 13.09 0.56
C MET A 57 -1.24 14.33 1.29
N VAL A 58 -0.02 14.28 1.82
CA VAL A 58 0.65 15.41 2.48
C VAL A 58 1.59 16.15 1.51
N ALA A 59 1.80 15.61 0.30
CA ALA A 59 2.58 16.23 -0.77
C ALA A 59 1.79 17.26 -1.59
#